data_AF-A0A1K1NID2-F1
#
_entry.id   AF-A0A1K1NID2-F1
#
_cell.length_a   1.000
_cell.length_b   1.000
_cell.length_c   1.000
_cell.angle_alpha   90.00
_cell.angle_beta   90.00
_cell.angle_gamma   90.00
#
_symmetry.space_group_name_H-M   'P 1'
#
loop_
_entity.id
_entity.type
_entity.pdbx_description
1 polymer ?
#
loop_
_entity_poly.entity_id
_entity_poly.type
_entity_poly.pdbx_seq_one_letter_code
_entity_poly.pdbx_strand_id
1 'polypeptide(L)'
;MKTMLIWLLAAGICLTGGTHDYSDRSEVELPPVDAKPEPDSRGMMEWPRSQPVWTNARLGAVMEKINGEAADELTETYGIILLSAGAGQGRIEATVRRFGDFERPLAEEELQAVRSFLYKAAGEIFPLVIENYVCCGEPLIVGKITKVDEKTGVVLVVDEEQMIKPDMPEALWFRLEQDGRVEGGESGSRLTWADLRIGQQVSVWQQGMILTSYPGRAAALKIKVAGL
;
A
#
# COMPACT_ATOMS: atom_id res chain seq x y z
N MET A 1 48.00 36.61 6.11
CA MET A 1 48.23 36.41 4.65
C MET A 1 47.83 34.97 4.35
N LYS A 2 46.82 34.60 3.56
CA LYS A 2 46.12 35.20 2.43
C LYS A 2 44.62 34.90 2.55
N THR A 3 43.83 35.94 2.38
CA THR A 3 42.40 35.92 2.10
C THR A 3 42.18 35.32 0.71
N MET A 4 41.24 34.40 0.55
CA MET A 4 40.73 34.03 -0.77
C MET A 4 39.20 34.16 -0.78
N LEU A 5 38.78 35.22 -1.45
CA LEU A 5 37.43 35.70 -1.68
C LEU A 5 36.92 34.99 -2.94
N ILE A 6 35.78 34.29 -2.88
CA ILE A 6 35.10 33.78 -4.07
C ILE A 6 33.72 34.45 -4.14
N TRP A 7 33.51 35.12 -5.28
CA TRP A 7 32.31 35.87 -5.64
C TRP A 7 31.31 34.99 -6.40
N LEU A 8 30.02 35.24 -6.10
CA LEU A 8 28.82 35.19 -6.95
C LEU A 8 28.61 34.05 -7.96
N LEU A 9 27.44 33.40 -7.85
CA LEU A 9 26.43 33.43 -8.91
C LEU A 9 25.04 33.12 -8.32
N ALA A 10 24.20 34.15 -8.28
CA ALA A 10 22.78 34.03 -8.00
C ALA A 10 22.07 33.65 -9.31
N ALA A 11 21.48 32.45 -9.35
CA ALA A 11 20.52 32.06 -10.39
C ALA A 11 19.12 32.12 -9.77
N GLY A 12 18.39 33.18 -10.11
CA GLY A 12 16.97 33.29 -9.83
C GLY A 12 16.20 32.35 -10.75
N ILE A 13 15.53 31.35 -10.16
CA ILE A 13 14.56 30.51 -10.86
C ILE A 13 13.18 31.08 -10.51
N CYS A 14 12.53 31.69 -11.49
CA CYS A 14 11.11 32.01 -11.44
C CYS A 14 10.31 30.71 -11.53
N LEU A 15 9.71 30.28 -10.42
CA LEU A 15 8.68 29.24 -10.41
C LEU A 15 7.33 29.91 -10.69
N THR A 16 6.85 29.78 -11.93
CA THR A 16 5.45 30.07 -12.26
C THR A 16 4.58 28.96 -11.67
N GLY A 17 3.79 29.29 -10.65
CA GLY A 17 2.78 28.40 -10.09
C GLY A 17 1.66 28.15 -11.08
N GLY A 18 1.60 26.94 -11.61
CA GLY A 18 0.41 26.40 -12.28
C GLY A 18 -0.45 25.69 -11.25
N THR A 19 -1.55 26.32 -10.85
CA THR A 19 -2.65 25.63 -10.15
C THR A 19 -3.30 24.67 -11.13
N HIS A 20 -2.99 23.37 -11.02
CA HIS A 20 -3.76 22.33 -11.71
C HIS A 20 -5.10 22.20 -10.98
N ASP A 21 -6.13 22.69 -11.65
CA ASP A 21 -7.53 22.52 -11.28
C ASP A 21 -7.89 21.04 -11.42
N TYR A 22 -8.09 20.37 -10.28
CA TYR A 22 -8.43 18.94 -10.19
C TYR A 22 -9.94 18.79 -10.00
N SER A 23 -10.73 19.40 -10.88
CA SER A 23 -12.19 19.24 -10.92
C SER A 23 -12.68 18.94 -12.33
N ASP A 24 -12.22 17.82 -12.89
CA ASP A 24 -12.92 17.17 -14.00
C ASP A 24 -12.78 15.65 -13.87
N ARG A 25 -13.45 15.09 -12.86
CA ARG A 25 -13.85 13.67 -12.89
C ARG A 25 -15.13 13.61 -13.69
N SER A 26 -14.99 13.58 -15.00
CA SER A 26 -16.02 13.01 -15.86
C SER A 26 -16.27 11.57 -15.38
N GLU A 27 -17.50 11.28 -14.97
CA GLU A 27 -17.95 9.92 -14.72
C GLU A 27 -17.63 9.09 -15.98
N VAL A 28 -16.65 8.20 -15.87
CA VAL A 28 -16.44 7.16 -16.89
C VAL A 28 -17.65 6.25 -16.74
N GLU A 29 -18.68 6.47 -17.55
CA GLU A 29 -19.78 5.53 -17.74
C GLU A 29 -19.15 4.19 -18.13
N LEU A 30 -19.13 3.26 -17.18
CA LEU A 30 -18.77 1.89 -17.47
C LEU A 30 -19.74 1.39 -18.54
N PRO A 31 -19.26 0.73 -19.61
CA PRO A 31 -20.15 0.20 -20.63
C PRO A 31 -21.16 -0.74 -19.95
N PRO A 32 -22.42 -0.76 -20.41
CA PRO A 32 -23.42 -1.67 -19.88
C PRO A 32 -22.89 -3.09 -19.96
N VAL A 33 -23.04 -3.84 -18.87
CA VAL A 33 -22.58 -5.24 -18.70
C VAL A 33 -23.15 -6.18 -19.79
N ASP A 34 -24.13 -5.70 -20.56
CA ASP A 34 -24.81 -6.42 -21.64
C ASP A 34 -24.38 -6.02 -23.07
N ALA A 35 -23.28 -5.29 -23.25
CA ALA A 35 -22.78 -4.96 -24.58
C ALA A 35 -22.38 -6.24 -25.35
N LYS A 36 -23.29 -6.74 -26.21
CA LYS A 36 -23.05 -7.88 -27.11
C LYS A 36 -21.90 -7.55 -28.06
N PRO A 37 -20.83 -8.35 -28.10
CA PRO A 37 -19.79 -8.17 -29.11
C PRO A 37 -20.35 -8.39 -30.52
N GLU A 38 -19.98 -7.54 -31.46
CA GLU A 38 -20.25 -7.76 -32.89
C GLU A 38 -19.58 -9.08 -33.34
N PRO A 39 -20.29 -9.96 -34.06
CA PRO A 39 -19.76 -11.26 -34.41
C PRO A 39 -18.70 -11.16 -35.52
N ASP A 40 -17.45 -11.49 -35.20
CA ASP A 40 -16.42 -11.82 -36.18
C ASP A 40 -16.78 -13.16 -36.85
N SER A 41 -16.68 -13.19 -38.17
CA SER A 41 -17.24 -14.22 -39.06
C SER A 41 -16.31 -15.42 -39.29
N ARG A 42 -15.33 -15.66 -38.40
CA ARG A 42 -14.37 -16.76 -38.53
C ARG A 42 -14.55 -17.82 -37.44
N GLY A 43 -15.15 -18.94 -37.81
CA GLY A 43 -15.01 -20.23 -37.11
C GLY A 43 -15.52 -20.23 -35.67
N MET A 44 -16.84 -20.24 -35.50
CA MET A 44 -17.51 -20.34 -34.20
C MET A 44 -17.17 -21.64 -33.48
N MET A 45 -16.17 -21.60 -32.59
CA MET A 45 -16.21 -22.41 -31.39
C MET A 45 -17.33 -21.81 -30.53
N GLU A 46 -18.44 -22.55 -30.37
CA GLU A 46 -19.57 -22.10 -29.56
C GLU A 46 -19.11 -21.93 -28.11
N TRP A 47 -18.82 -20.69 -27.73
CA TRP A 47 -18.69 -20.33 -26.33
C TRP A 47 -20.04 -20.58 -25.64
N PRO A 48 -20.08 -21.26 -24.48
CA PRO A 48 -21.33 -21.49 -23.76
C PRO A 48 -22.01 -20.13 -23.49
N ARG A 49 -23.22 -19.99 -24.05
CA ARG A 49 -23.92 -18.71 -24.24
C ARG A 49 -24.45 -18.06 -22.94
N SER A 50 -24.10 -18.58 -21.78
CA SER A 50 -24.34 -17.93 -20.50
C SER A 50 -23.16 -18.18 -19.57
N GLN A 51 -22.47 -17.09 -19.22
CA GLN A 51 -21.58 -17.09 -18.06
C GLN A 51 -22.40 -17.60 -16.86
N PRO A 52 -21.88 -18.55 -16.06
CA PRO A 52 -22.60 -19.02 -14.89
C PRO A 52 -22.88 -17.84 -13.95
N VAL A 53 -24.11 -17.74 -13.44
CA VAL A 53 -24.46 -16.72 -12.46
C VAL A 53 -23.63 -16.95 -11.20
N TRP A 54 -22.83 -15.95 -10.82
CA TRP A 54 -22.01 -16.01 -9.61
C TRP A 54 -22.86 -15.67 -8.39
N THR A 55 -23.18 -16.69 -7.61
CA THR A 55 -23.89 -16.52 -6.34
C THR A 55 -22.90 -16.17 -5.23
N ASN A 56 -23.38 -15.45 -4.20
CA ASN A 56 -22.56 -15.17 -3.01
C ASN A 56 -22.02 -16.45 -2.35
N ALA A 57 -22.79 -17.55 -2.38
CA ALA A 57 -22.35 -18.83 -1.85
C ALA A 57 -21.15 -19.40 -2.63
N ARG A 58 -21.18 -19.33 -3.97
CA ARG A 58 -20.05 -19.78 -4.80
C ARG A 58 -18.83 -18.90 -4.63
N LEU A 59 -19.00 -17.58 -4.60
CA LEU A 59 -17.91 -16.64 -4.34
C LEU A 59 -17.31 -16.85 -2.95
N GLY A 60 -18.14 -17.17 -1.94
CA GLY A 60 -17.67 -17.57 -0.61
C GLY A 60 -16.80 -18.82 -0.63
N ALA A 61 -17.19 -19.86 -1.37
CA ALA A 61 -16.38 -21.07 -1.52
C ALA A 61 -15.04 -20.83 -2.26
N VAL A 62 -15.02 -19.89 -3.22
CA VAL A 62 -13.77 -19.46 -3.87
C VAL A 62 -12.89 -18.70 -2.87
N MET A 63 -13.48 -17.76 -2.12
CA MET A 63 -12.79 -16.98 -1.10
C MET A 63 -12.10 -17.86 -0.06
N GLU A 64 -12.75 -18.93 0.40
CA GLU A 64 -12.16 -19.90 1.34
C GLU A 64 -10.89 -20.57 0.78
N LYS A 65 -10.81 -20.81 -0.53
CA LYS A 65 -9.66 -21.47 -1.17
C LYS A 65 -8.48 -20.53 -1.40
N ILE A 66 -8.76 -19.25 -1.71
CA ILE A 66 -7.71 -18.27 -2.01
C ILE A 66 -7.17 -17.57 -0.76
N ASN A 67 -7.89 -17.66 0.36
CA ASN A 67 -7.39 -17.25 1.67
C ASN A 67 -6.51 -18.34 2.29
N GLY A 68 -5.67 -17.97 3.26
CA GLY A 68 -4.80 -18.93 3.97
C GLY A 68 -3.61 -19.36 3.12
N GLU A 69 -3.44 -20.67 2.90
CA GLU A 69 -2.25 -21.25 2.25
C GLU A 69 -1.94 -20.65 0.87
N ALA A 70 -2.96 -20.35 0.07
CA ALA A 70 -2.75 -19.72 -1.23
C ALA A 70 -2.20 -18.29 -1.12
N ALA A 71 -2.59 -17.53 -0.08
CA ALA A 71 -2.05 -16.19 0.16
C ALA A 71 -0.59 -16.25 0.62
N ASP A 72 -0.24 -17.26 1.42
CA ASP A 72 1.14 -17.52 1.83
C ASP A 72 2.00 -17.91 0.61
N GLU A 73 1.54 -18.84 -0.23
CA GLU A 73 2.23 -19.25 -1.46
C GLU A 73 2.37 -18.08 -2.46
N LEU A 74 1.38 -17.20 -2.56
CA LEU A 74 1.45 -15.98 -3.38
C LEU A 74 2.61 -15.08 -2.91
N THR A 75 2.79 -14.96 -1.60
CA THR A 75 3.87 -14.18 -1.00
C THR A 75 5.22 -14.84 -1.27
N GLU A 76 5.34 -16.14 -1.03
CA GLU A 76 6.58 -16.90 -1.19
C GLU A 76 7.04 -16.99 -2.66
N THR A 77 6.10 -17.20 -3.59
CA THR A 77 6.41 -17.45 -5.00
C THR A 77 6.60 -16.17 -5.79
N TYR A 78 5.76 -15.16 -5.54
CA TYR A 78 5.72 -13.94 -6.36
C TYR A 78 6.21 -12.70 -5.62
N GLY A 79 6.46 -12.78 -4.31
CA GLY A 79 6.76 -11.59 -3.51
C GLY A 79 5.59 -10.61 -3.47
N ILE A 80 4.35 -11.14 -3.44
CA ILE A 80 3.11 -10.35 -3.46
C ILE A 80 2.26 -10.73 -2.25
N ILE A 81 1.92 -9.72 -1.45
CA ILE A 81 1.04 -9.88 -0.29
C ILE A 81 -0.40 -9.61 -0.72
N LEU A 82 -1.31 -10.51 -0.36
CA LEU A 82 -2.76 -10.30 -0.41
C LEU A 82 -3.19 -9.54 0.86
N LEU A 83 -3.50 -8.25 0.71
CA LEU A 83 -3.90 -7.39 1.83
C LEU A 83 -5.34 -7.67 2.29
N SER A 84 -6.21 -7.86 1.31
CA SER A 84 -7.61 -8.15 1.52
C SER A 84 -8.14 -8.91 0.31
N ALA A 85 -9.15 -9.72 0.54
CA ALA A 85 -10.02 -10.24 -0.50
C ALA A 85 -11.44 -10.35 0.07
N GLY A 86 -12.43 -9.95 -0.71
CA GLY A 86 -13.83 -10.00 -0.31
C GLY A 86 -14.74 -10.26 -1.49
N ALA A 87 -15.86 -10.94 -1.24
CA ALA A 87 -16.91 -11.12 -2.23
C ALA A 87 -17.93 -9.99 -2.12
N GLY A 88 -18.20 -9.29 -3.23
CA GLY A 88 -19.15 -8.20 -3.30
C GLY A 88 -19.61 -7.97 -4.74
N GLN A 89 -20.85 -7.52 -4.94
CA GLN A 89 -21.38 -7.16 -6.27
C GLN A 89 -21.22 -8.25 -7.36
N GLY A 90 -21.29 -9.53 -6.98
CA GLY A 90 -21.14 -10.65 -7.93
C GLY A 90 -19.71 -10.94 -8.38
N ARG A 91 -18.70 -10.40 -7.68
CA ARG A 91 -17.28 -10.62 -7.95
C ARG A 91 -16.46 -10.72 -6.66
N ILE A 92 -15.21 -11.14 -6.80
CA ILE A 92 -14.18 -10.99 -5.77
C ILE A 92 -13.41 -9.71 -6.05
N GLU A 93 -13.20 -8.92 -5.01
CA GLU A 93 -12.33 -7.75 -5.00
C GLU A 93 -11.16 -8.08 -4.09
N ALA A 94 -9.95 -8.03 -4.65
CA ALA A 94 -8.71 -8.34 -3.95
C ALA A 94 -7.77 -7.14 -4.01
N THR A 95 -7.19 -6.76 -2.88
CA THR A 95 -6.15 -5.73 -2.82
C THR A 95 -4.81 -6.42 -2.58
N VAL A 96 -3.83 -6.14 -3.42
CA VAL A 96 -2.49 -6.75 -3.35
C VAL A 96 -1.40 -5.69 -3.33
N ARG A 97 -0.23 -6.04 -2.81
CA ARG A 97 0.97 -5.20 -2.90
C ARG A 97 2.23 -6.04 -3.02
N ARG A 98 3.34 -5.41 -3.40
CA ARG A 98 4.66 -6.04 -3.33
C ARG A 98 5.13 -6.23 -1.90
N PHE A 99 5.82 -7.33 -1.66
CA PHE A 99 6.63 -7.58 -0.46
C PHE A 99 7.96 -6.83 -0.56
N GLY A 100 8.30 -6.02 0.43
CA GLY A 100 9.56 -5.28 0.59
C GLY A 100 9.71 -4.02 -0.27
N ASP A 101 9.20 -4.05 -1.49
CA ASP A 101 9.20 -2.92 -2.45
C ASP A 101 7.80 -2.31 -2.61
N PHE A 102 7.14 -2.06 -1.47
CA PHE A 102 5.74 -1.66 -1.37
C PHE A 102 5.41 -0.28 -1.95
N GLU A 103 6.39 0.48 -2.41
CA GLU A 103 6.21 1.79 -3.08
C GLU A 103 6.22 1.68 -4.60
N ARG A 104 6.65 0.54 -5.15
CA ARG A 104 6.62 0.32 -6.59
C ARG A 104 5.33 -0.40 -6.98
N PRO A 105 4.58 0.12 -7.96
CA PRO A 105 3.40 -0.59 -8.47
C PRO A 105 3.77 -1.96 -9.05
N LEU A 106 2.82 -2.89 -8.99
CA LEU A 106 2.86 -4.12 -9.80
C LEU A 106 2.71 -3.75 -11.28
N ALA A 107 3.54 -4.36 -12.13
CA ALA A 107 3.35 -4.29 -13.58
C ALA A 107 2.14 -5.14 -13.99
N GLU A 108 1.62 -4.90 -15.20
CA GLU A 108 0.45 -5.62 -15.70
C GLU A 108 0.73 -7.13 -15.79
N GLU A 109 1.94 -7.53 -16.19
CA GLU A 109 2.33 -8.93 -16.28
C GLU A 109 2.29 -9.63 -14.91
N GLU A 110 2.65 -8.92 -13.84
CA GLU A 110 2.60 -9.45 -12.49
C GLU A 110 1.15 -9.52 -11.99
N LEU A 111 0.31 -8.55 -12.30
CA LEU A 111 -1.12 -8.61 -11.99
C LEU A 111 -1.81 -9.79 -12.72
N GLN A 112 -1.41 -10.08 -13.97
CA GLN A 112 -1.89 -11.26 -14.69
C GLN A 112 -1.37 -12.56 -14.08
N ALA A 113 -0.15 -12.59 -13.56
CA ALA A 113 0.40 -13.73 -12.83
C ALA A 113 -0.39 -13.98 -11.52
N VAL A 114 -0.67 -12.94 -10.74
CA VAL A 114 -1.52 -13.02 -9.54
C VAL A 114 -2.91 -13.56 -9.89
N ARG A 115 -3.55 -13.01 -10.93
CA ARG A 115 -4.87 -13.48 -11.39
C ARG A 115 -4.86 -14.96 -11.74
N SER A 116 -3.88 -15.38 -12.53
CA SER A 116 -3.73 -16.77 -12.95
C SER A 116 -3.49 -17.70 -11.75
N PHE A 117 -2.69 -17.25 -10.79
CA PHE A 117 -2.45 -17.96 -9.55
C PHE A 117 -3.75 -18.14 -8.73
N LEU A 118 -4.52 -17.06 -8.53
CA LEU A 118 -5.77 -17.12 -7.77
C LEU A 118 -6.82 -18.03 -8.42
N TYR A 119 -6.93 -18.01 -9.76
CA TYR A 119 -7.80 -18.95 -10.48
C TYR A 119 -7.36 -20.40 -10.30
N LYS A 120 -6.05 -20.66 -10.36
CA LYS A 120 -5.49 -22.00 -10.12
C LYS A 120 -5.79 -22.47 -8.69
N ALA A 121 -5.58 -21.61 -7.68
CA ALA A 121 -5.88 -21.91 -6.28
C ALA A 121 -7.38 -22.20 -6.06
N ALA A 122 -8.26 -21.42 -6.70
CA ALA A 122 -9.70 -21.67 -6.65
C ALA A 122 -10.12 -22.96 -7.39
N GLY A 123 -9.34 -23.39 -8.38
CA GLY A 123 -9.67 -24.47 -9.30
C GLY A 123 -10.67 -24.08 -10.40
N GLU A 124 -10.97 -22.78 -10.53
CA GLU A 124 -11.93 -22.24 -11.50
C GLU A 124 -11.64 -20.75 -11.77
N ILE A 125 -12.07 -20.27 -12.94
CA ILE A 125 -12.06 -18.83 -13.25
C ILE A 125 -13.29 -18.19 -12.62
N PHE A 126 -13.11 -17.04 -11.99
CA PHE A 126 -14.18 -16.27 -11.35
C PHE A 126 -14.04 -14.76 -11.65
N PRO A 127 -15.12 -13.97 -11.53
CA PRO A 127 -15.06 -12.52 -11.69
C PRO A 127 -14.18 -11.94 -10.58
N LEU A 128 -13.04 -11.40 -10.98
CA LEU A 128 -12.01 -10.90 -10.07
C LEU A 128 -11.56 -9.50 -10.49
N VAL A 129 -11.61 -8.57 -9.56
CA VAL A 129 -10.95 -7.26 -9.65
C VAL A 129 -9.77 -7.27 -8.69
N ILE A 130 -8.59 -6.91 -9.19
CA ILE A 130 -7.37 -6.78 -8.40
C ILE A 130 -7.04 -5.29 -8.33
N GLU A 131 -7.00 -4.76 -7.12
CA GLU A 131 -6.49 -3.42 -6.83
C GLU A 131 -5.02 -3.53 -6.42
N ASN A 132 -4.16 -2.78 -7.10
CA ASN A 132 -2.75 -2.68 -6.76
C ASN A 132 -2.55 -1.57 -5.72
N TYR A 133 -2.30 -1.95 -4.47
CA TYR A 133 -1.99 -1.03 -3.41
C TYR A 133 -0.52 -0.61 -3.46
N VAL A 134 -0.31 0.70 -3.61
CA VAL A 134 1.00 1.33 -3.60
C VAL A 134 1.09 2.23 -2.40
N CYS A 135 2.02 1.91 -1.50
CA CYS A 135 2.38 2.77 -0.39
C CYS A 135 3.16 3.98 -0.94
N CYS A 136 3.24 5.13 -0.27
CA CYS A 136 2.70 5.40 1.05
C CYS A 136 1.97 6.75 1.18
N GLY A 137 1.85 7.55 0.13
CA GLY A 137 1.28 8.89 0.24
C GLY A 137 1.89 9.67 1.42
N GLU A 138 1.04 10.35 2.18
CA GLU A 138 1.44 11.08 3.39
C GLU A 138 1.68 10.13 4.58
N PRO A 139 2.64 10.47 5.47
CA PRO A 139 2.86 9.70 6.70
C PRO A 139 1.62 9.74 7.59
N LEU A 140 1.37 8.64 8.31
CA LEU A 140 0.33 8.58 9.34
C LEU A 140 0.63 9.59 10.46
N ILE A 141 1.91 9.65 10.87
CA ILE A 141 2.35 10.52 11.95
C ILE A 141 3.76 11.03 11.66
N VAL A 142 4.01 12.30 11.99
CA VAL A 142 5.32 12.92 11.99
C VAL A 142 5.60 13.37 13.42
N GLY A 143 6.55 12.72 14.09
CA GLY A 143 6.75 12.94 15.51
C GLY A 143 8.11 12.51 16.02
N LYS A 144 8.27 12.50 17.34
CA LYS A 144 9.51 12.16 18.01
C LYS A 144 9.43 10.78 18.64
N ILE A 145 10.49 9.99 18.51
CA ILE A 145 10.62 8.74 19.27
C ILE A 145 10.80 9.09 20.75
N THR A 146 9.85 8.74 21.60
CA THR A 146 9.93 8.98 23.05
C THR A 146 10.28 7.72 23.84
N LYS A 147 10.06 6.54 23.26
CA LYS A 147 10.42 5.25 23.87
C LYS A 147 10.74 4.20 22.81
N VAL A 148 11.69 3.33 23.12
CA VAL A 148 12.01 2.12 22.35
C VAL A 148 11.90 0.93 23.30
N ASP A 149 11.14 -0.09 22.90
CA ASP A 149 11.02 -1.36 23.62
C ASP A 149 11.67 -2.46 22.78
N GLU A 150 12.94 -2.73 23.06
CA GLU A 150 13.74 -3.72 22.34
C GLU A 150 13.24 -5.16 22.55
N LYS A 151 12.60 -5.45 23.69
CA LYS A 151 12.11 -6.78 24.01
C LYS A 151 10.92 -7.17 23.13
N THR A 152 10.06 -6.20 22.85
CA THR A 152 8.83 -6.42 22.07
C THR A 152 8.92 -5.90 20.64
N GLY A 153 10.03 -5.23 20.30
CA GLY A 153 10.31 -4.70 18.96
C GLY A 153 9.34 -3.59 18.57
N VAL A 154 9.07 -2.65 19.49
CA VAL A 154 8.20 -1.50 19.21
C VAL A 154 8.83 -0.15 19.58
N VAL A 155 8.45 0.91 18.87
CA VAL A 155 8.81 2.30 19.19
C VAL A 155 7.56 3.13 19.44
N LEU A 156 7.63 4.05 20.41
CA LEU A 156 6.59 5.04 20.67
C LEU A 156 6.97 6.32 19.95
N VAL A 157 6.11 6.77 19.04
CA VAL A 157 6.21 8.06 18.36
C VAL A 157 5.12 8.97 18.90
N VAL A 158 5.50 10.19 19.25
CA VAL A 158 4.60 11.23 19.76
C VAL A 158 4.68 12.44 18.87
N ASP A 159 3.54 12.90 18.39
CA ASP A 159 3.38 14.17 17.70
C ASP A 159 2.82 15.18 18.71
N GLU A 160 3.69 16.10 19.16
CA GLU A 160 3.31 17.14 20.13
C GLU A 160 2.53 18.29 19.50
N GLU A 161 2.46 18.37 18.16
CA GLU A 161 1.71 19.38 17.42
C GLU A 161 0.24 18.95 17.21
N GLN A 162 -0.01 17.66 17.08
CA GLN A 162 -1.34 17.08 16.91
C GLN A 162 -1.91 16.60 18.26
N MET A 163 -2.98 17.26 18.74
CA MET A 163 -3.63 16.93 20.01
C MET A 163 -4.94 16.16 19.81
N ILE A 164 -5.10 15.02 20.48
CA ILE A 164 -6.37 14.28 20.52
C ILE A 164 -7.33 14.91 21.54
N LYS A 165 -6.78 15.41 22.65
CA LYS A 165 -7.49 16.16 23.72
C LYS A 165 -6.52 17.18 24.34
N PRO A 166 -7.00 18.14 25.15
CA PRO A 166 -6.11 18.98 25.95
C PRO A 166 -5.12 18.11 26.73
N ASP A 167 -3.83 18.44 26.63
CA ASP A 167 -2.72 17.73 27.29
C ASP A 167 -2.55 16.25 26.86
N MET A 168 -3.09 15.87 25.70
CA MET A 168 -3.02 14.51 25.16
C MET A 168 -2.59 14.55 23.69
N PRO A 169 -1.27 14.60 23.42
CA PRO A 169 -0.75 14.56 22.07
C PRO A 169 -1.07 13.22 21.40
N GLU A 170 -1.05 13.20 20.07
CA GLU A 170 -1.15 11.97 19.33
C GLU A 170 0.09 11.11 19.57
N ALA A 171 -0.15 9.85 19.95
CA ALA A 171 0.90 8.94 20.36
C ALA A 171 0.56 7.53 19.89
N LEU A 172 1.49 6.89 19.18
CA LEU A 172 1.32 5.53 18.68
C LEU A 172 2.57 4.67 18.91
N TRP A 173 2.33 3.45 19.37
CA TRP A 173 3.29 2.36 19.33
C TRP A 173 3.32 1.72 17.96
N PHE A 174 4.50 1.67 17.36
CA PHE A 174 4.73 1.02 16.07
C PHE A 174 5.58 -0.21 16.22
N ARG A 175 5.14 -1.30 15.59
CA ARG A 175 5.96 -2.44 15.22
C ARG A 175 6.29 -2.35 13.74
N LEU A 176 7.52 -2.63 13.33
CA LEU A 176 7.82 -2.75 11.91
C LEU A 176 7.16 -4.01 11.34
N GLU A 177 6.47 -3.88 10.21
CA GLU A 177 6.00 -5.03 9.44
C GLU A 177 7.17 -5.92 9.03
N GLN A 178 6.90 -7.19 8.77
CA GLN A 178 7.94 -8.16 8.40
C GLN A 178 8.77 -7.70 7.21
N ASP A 179 8.12 -7.06 6.24
CA ASP A 179 8.75 -6.50 5.04
C ASP A 179 8.91 -4.98 5.10
N GLY A 180 8.64 -4.39 6.26
CA GLY A 180 8.84 -2.98 6.51
C GLY A 180 10.33 -2.61 6.56
N ARG A 181 10.62 -1.32 6.40
CA ARG A 181 12.01 -0.82 6.41
C ARG A 181 12.16 0.51 7.15
N VAL A 182 13.38 0.76 7.60
CA VAL A 182 13.80 2.01 8.21
C VAL A 182 14.75 2.73 7.26
N GLU A 183 14.50 4.01 7.05
CA GLU A 183 15.25 4.88 6.13
C GLU A 183 15.86 6.06 6.88
N GLY A 184 17.08 6.43 6.51
CA GLY A 184 17.82 7.54 7.11
C GLY A 184 17.95 8.73 6.17
N GLY A 185 17.57 9.90 6.68
CA GLY A 185 17.73 11.19 6.02
C GLY A 185 16.96 11.29 4.70
N GLU A 186 17.29 12.31 3.91
CA GLU A 186 16.70 12.50 2.58
C GLU A 186 17.29 11.55 1.52
N SER A 187 18.46 10.97 1.80
CA SER A 187 19.13 10.04 0.88
C SER A 187 18.44 8.67 0.78
N GLY A 188 17.50 8.37 1.70
CA GLY A 188 16.88 7.04 1.77
C GLY A 188 17.87 5.95 2.17
N SER A 189 18.95 6.31 2.87
CA SER A 189 19.96 5.35 3.32
C SER A 189 19.29 4.25 4.15
N ARG A 190 19.66 2.99 3.89
CA ARG A 190 19.04 1.85 4.59
C ARG A 190 19.53 1.81 6.03
N LEU A 191 18.59 2.02 6.96
CA LEU A 191 18.82 1.84 8.38
C LEU A 191 18.21 0.52 8.84
N THR A 192 18.56 0.13 10.06
CA THR A 192 17.98 -1.00 10.76
C THR A 192 17.15 -0.52 11.93
N TRP A 193 16.31 -1.41 12.45
CA TRP A 193 15.58 -1.16 13.70
C TRP A 193 16.53 -0.78 14.85
N ALA A 194 17.72 -1.38 14.87
CA ALA A 194 18.74 -1.12 15.86
C ALA A 194 19.37 0.28 15.73
N ASP A 195 19.02 1.09 14.74
CA ASP A 195 19.47 2.49 14.60
C ASP A 195 18.46 3.50 15.16
N LEU A 196 17.26 3.05 15.53
CA LEU A 196 16.23 3.91 16.13
C LEU A 196 16.61 4.30 17.56
N ARG A 197 16.50 5.58 17.88
CA ARG A 197 16.89 6.16 19.18
C ARG A 197 15.83 7.12 19.69
N ILE A 198 15.68 7.14 21.01
CA ILE A 198 14.88 8.17 21.69
C ILE A 198 15.41 9.55 21.30
N GLY A 199 14.49 10.44 20.94
CA GLY A 199 14.77 11.81 20.56
C GLY A 199 14.84 12.07 19.05
N GLN A 200 14.89 11.03 18.22
CA GLN A 200 14.86 11.19 16.76
C GLN A 200 13.50 11.67 16.28
N GLN A 201 13.50 12.61 15.34
CA GLN A 201 12.32 12.98 14.57
C GLN A 201 12.11 11.95 13.45
N VAL A 202 10.89 11.44 13.33
CA VAL A 202 10.54 10.41 12.35
C VAL A 202 9.20 10.70 11.67
N SER A 203 9.08 10.22 10.44
CA SER A 203 7.81 10.07 9.73
C SER A 203 7.50 8.58 9.63
N VAL A 204 6.26 8.18 9.96
CA VAL A 204 5.86 6.78 9.95
C VAL A 204 4.69 6.58 9.01
N TRP A 205 4.83 5.60 8.10
CA TRP A 205 3.77 5.13 7.24
C TRP A 205 3.31 3.76 7.71
N GLN A 206 2.01 3.59 7.76
CA GLN A 206 1.38 2.44 8.36
C GLN A 206 0.70 1.55 7.32
N GLN A 207 0.38 0.33 7.72
CA GLN A 207 -0.54 -0.53 6.99
C GLN A 207 -1.55 -1.15 7.95
N GLY A 208 -2.79 -1.24 7.49
CA GLY A 208 -3.83 -1.94 8.20
C GLY A 208 -4.51 -1.08 9.27
N MET A 209 -4.94 -1.74 10.34
CA MET A 209 -5.75 -1.13 11.37
C MET A 209 -4.90 -0.53 12.49
N ILE A 210 -5.39 0.58 13.04
CA ILE A 210 -4.87 1.16 14.27
C ILE A 210 -5.74 0.67 15.43
N LEU A 211 -5.11 0.07 16.46
CA LEU A 211 -5.81 -0.30 17.68
C LEU A 211 -6.18 0.96 18.47
N THR A 212 -7.46 1.08 18.80
CA THR A 212 -8.05 2.23 19.51
C THR A 212 -7.75 2.22 21.02
N SER A 213 -6.45 2.22 21.37
CA SER A 213 -5.93 2.42 22.73
C SER A 213 -5.23 3.78 22.87
N TYR A 214 -4.86 4.17 24.09
CA TYR A 214 -3.95 5.30 24.30
C TYR A 214 -2.70 4.87 25.09
N PRO A 215 -1.48 5.01 24.54
CA PRO A 215 -1.19 5.32 23.13
C PRO A 215 -1.83 4.30 22.16
N GLY A 216 -2.06 4.72 20.91
CA GLY A 216 -2.53 3.84 19.84
C GLY A 216 -1.49 2.76 19.52
N ARG A 217 -1.87 1.74 18.76
CA ARG A 217 -0.92 0.73 18.27
C ARG A 217 -1.16 0.46 16.80
N ALA A 218 -0.09 0.45 16.01
CA ALA A 218 -0.16 0.22 14.58
C ALA A 218 1.07 -0.53 14.08
N ALA A 219 0.98 -1.09 12.88
CA ALA A 219 2.12 -1.66 12.19
C ALA A 219 2.67 -0.63 11.18
N ALA A 220 3.99 -0.49 11.13
CA ALA A 220 4.69 0.44 10.25
C ALA A 220 5.27 -0.32 9.06
N LEU A 221 4.96 0.13 7.84
CA LEU A 221 5.67 -0.30 6.64
C LEU A 221 6.99 0.45 6.48
N LYS A 222 6.99 1.75 6.82
CA LYS A 222 8.15 2.61 6.64
C LYS A 222 8.31 3.54 7.81
N ILE A 223 9.53 3.64 8.33
CA ILE A 223 9.94 4.66 9.30
C ILE A 223 11.09 5.44 8.67
N LYS A 224 10.90 6.74 8.41
CA LYS A 224 11.95 7.63 7.90
C LYS A 224 12.45 8.51 9.04
N VAL A 225 13.75 8.47 9.32
CA VAL A 225 14.42 9.29 10.33
C VAL A 225 14.92 10.58 9.70
N ALA A 226 14.53 11.74 10.25
CA ALA A 226 14.98 13.04 9.74
C ALA A 226 16.39 13.38 10.24
N GLY A 227 17.17 14.05 9.37
CA GLY A 227 18.41 14.73 9.77
C GLY A 227 19.62 13.86 10.10
N LEU A 228 19.70 12.64 9.53
CA LEU A 228 20.92 11.81 9.52
C LEU A 228 21.80 12.11 8.29
#